data_AF-A0A7W4V1E6-F1
#
_entry.id   AF-A0A7W4V1E6-F1
#
_cell.length_a   1.000
_cell.length_b   1.000
_cell.length_c   1.000
_cell.angle_alpha   90.00
_cell.angle_beta   90.00
_cell.angle_gamma   90.00
#
_symmetry.space_group_name_H-M   'P 1'
#
loop_
_entity.id
_entity.type
_entity.pdbx_description
1 polymer ?
#
loop_
_entity_poly.entity_id
_entity_poly.type
_entity_poly.pdbx_seq_one_letter_code
_entity_poly.pdbx_strand_id
1 'polypeptide(L)'
;MDKRIEKELVLLRAQRTRLVDEMHRVDVAMGSTAAKALASDRYASKSAIARLLGFSHTHVGNLIEASSRELPPEPETLVPVMENTLAGDYVTSIGARITRSVSAFSEADVLFQSEIDPRALLLESQESESPCMMWLLDNGQWVGVSAATVGYNGSGCSLSIEALTRAGIRPEIAEEIVGWRFCDAVDIEDPSTWKTSRKWPVHSREIPKRMGDRLIVPFGDLLREERFPSTNWLPVRAPGIDETGFYPSDTGQTSFQAWLRFLDDEDGTGLPNWAQGGRVARVFRNSEAAFEDGFSLSTRGGLWTENTLQPCVVIEQGFVQLWGFFHAPLNRTQYLPDEAYEVLAMAGVYPNSLRERDERASRPWARFVASLGPSKDGLPDRIDISGDENGCVQFTPDLPLNA
;
A
#
# COMPACT_ATOMS: atom_id res chain seq x y z
N MET A 1 23.52 20.59 10.40
CA MET A 1 23.95 19.80 9.23
C MET A 1 24.11 20.77 8.06
N ASP A 2 25.13 20.62 7.22
CA ASP A 2 25.38 21.56 6.13
C ASP A 2 24.31 21.40 5.05
N LYS A 3 23.58 22.47 4.70
CA LYS A 3 22.50 22.46 3.69
C LYS A 3 22.96 21.89 2.33
N ARG A 4 24.26 21.95 2.07
CA ARG A 4 24.87 21.35 0.87
C ARG A 4 24.88 19.82 0.90
N ILE A 5 25.16 19.22 2.05
CA ILE A 5 25.20 17.75 2.22
C ILE A 5 23.79 17.17 2.11
N GLU A 6 22.80 17.87 2.67
CA GLU A 6 21.39 17.49 2.58
C GLU A 6 20.89 17.47 1.12
N LYS A 7 21.22 18.52 0.35
CA LYS A 7 20.90 18.59 -1.08
C LYS A 7 21.56 17.49 -1.91
N GLU A 8 22.81 17.14 -1.60
CA GLU A 8 23.55 16.09 -2.31
C GLU A 8 22.99 14.68 -1.99
N LEU A 9 22.57 14.44 -0.75
CA LEU A 9 21.87 13.21 -0.36
C LEU A 9 20.50 13.07 -1.04
N VAL A 10 19.75 14.16 -1.20
CA VAL A 10 18.47 14.17 -1.92
C VAL A 10 18.68 13.77 -3.39
N LEU A 11 19.68 14.34 -4.06
CA LEU A 11 19.99 14.01 -5.45
C LEU A 11 20.39 12.54 -5.62
N LEU A 12 21.25 12.02 -4.73
CA LEU A 12 21.67 10.62 -4.77
C LEU A 12 20.51 9.65 -4.50
N ARG A 13 19.56 10.00 -3.62
CA ARG A 13 18.38 9.18 -3.34
C ARG A 13 17.39 9.18 -4.49
N ALA A 14 17.11 10.35 -5.09
CA ALA A 14 16.29 10.45 -6.29
C ALA A 14 16.90 9.66 -7.46
N GLN A 15 18.23 9.73 -7.61
CA GLN A 15 18.95 8.94 -8.61
C GLN A 15 18.85 7.43 -8.31
N ARG A 16 18.94 7.01 -7.04
CA ARG A 16 18.73 5.61 -6.66
C ARG A 16 17.32 5.13 -6.98
N THR A 17 16.28 5.89 -6.61
CA THR A 17 14.88 5.53 -6.94
C THR A 17 14.70 5.36 -8.43
N ARG A 18 15.20 6.33 -9.22
CA ARG A 18 15.16 6.26 -10.69
C ARG A 18 15.88 5.03 -11.24
N LEU A 19 17.03 4.67 -10.69
CA LEU A 19 17.76 3.46 -11.10
C LEU A 19 17.01 2.18 -10.74
N VAL A 20 16.34 2.14 -9.58
CA VAL A 20 15.48 0.99 -9.19
C VAL A 20 14.30 0.87 -10.15
N ASP A 21 13.65 1.98 -10.51
CA ASP A 21 12.56 1.99 -11.48
C ASP A 21 13.03 1.57 -12.88
N GLU A 22 14.23 2.03 -13.30
CA GLU A 22 14.85 1.60 -14.56
C GLU A 22 15.19 0.10 -14.55
N MET A 23 15.73 -0.43 -13.45
CA MET A 23 15.97 -1.87 -13.29
C MET A 23 14.67 -2.67 -13.38
N HIS A 24 13.61 -2.20 -12.72
CA HIS A 24 12.30 -2.85 -12.80
C HIS A 24 11.75 -2.89 -14.22
N ARG A 25 11.89 -1.80 -14.98
CA ARG A 25 11.50 -1.76 -16.40
C ARG A 25 12.32 -2.73 -17.26
N VAL A 26 13.61 -2.86 -16.97
CA VAL A 26 14.47 -3.86 -17.62
C VAL A 26 13.97 -5.27 -17.32
N ASP A 27 13.62 -5.57 -16.07
CA ASP A 27 13.11 -6.87 -15.65
C ASP A 27 11.79 -7.23 -16.37
N VAL A 28 10.84 -6.29 -16.48
CA VAL A 28 9.59 -6.49 -17.24
C VAL A 28 9.89 -6.72 -18.73
N ALA A 29 10.78 -5.92 -19.33
CA ALA A 29 11.14 -6.09 -20.74
C ALA A 29 11.83 -7.44 -21.00
N MET A 30 12.71 -7.88 -20.09
CA MET A 30 13.36 -9.17 -20.13
C MET A 30 12.35 -10.31 -19.97
N GLY A 31 11.41 -10.17 -19.05
CA GLY A 31 10.29 -11.08 -18.88
C GLY A 31 9.43 -11.21 -20.12
N SER A 32 9.09 -10.09 -20.77
CA SER A 32 8.25 -10.09 -21.97
C SER A 32 8.95 -10.81 -23.12
N THR A 33 10.27 -10.60 -23.20
CA THR A 33 11.14 -11.29 -24.15
C THR A 33 11.19 -12.79 -23.85
N ALA A 34 11.33 -13.19 -22.58
CA ALA A 34 11.30 -14.59 -22.16
C ALA A 34 9.94 -15.26 -22.43
N ALA A 35 8.83 -14.56 -22.19
CA ALA A 35 7.47 -15.02 -22.47
C ALA A 35 7.26 -15.27 -23.98
N LYS A 36 7.67 -14.31 -24.83
CA LYS A 36 7.66 -14.47 -26.30
C LYS A 36 8.57 -15.61 -26.77
N ALA A 37 9.71 -15.80 -26.10
CA ALA A 37 10.66 -16.86 -26.41
C ALA A 37 10.09 -18.26 -26.08
N LEU A 38 9.31 -18.39 -24.99
CA LEU A 38 8.55 -19.62 -24.69
C LEU A 38 7.43 -19.87 -25.69
N ALA A 39 6.68 -18.82 -26.04
CA ALA A 39 5.52 -18.94 -26.94
C ALA A 39 5.91 -19.23 -28.40
N SER A 40 7.17 -19.01 -28.80
CA SER A 40 7.64 -19.16 -30.18
C SER A 40 8.25 -20.53 -30.49
N ASP A 41 8.10 -21.53 -29.61
CA ASP A 41 8.73 -22.88 -29.68
C ASP A 41 10.27 -22.86 -29.82
N ARG A 42 10.89 -21.68 -29.75
CA ARG A 42 12.34 -21.48 -29.89
C ARG A 42 13.11 -22.04 -28.69
N TYR A 43 12.43 -22.18 -27.55
CA TYR A 43 12.94 -22.81 -26.34
C TYR A 43 11.88 -23.75 -25.76
N ALA A 44 12.29 -24.96 -25.40
CA ALA A 44 11.38 -25.99 -24.90
C ALA A 44 10.87 -25.77 -23.47
N SER A 45 11.50 -24.90 -22.67
CA SER A 45 11.11 -24.67 -21.26
C SER A 45 11.72 -23.41 -20.64
N LYS A 46 11.16 -22.96 -19.51
CA LYS A 46 11.71 -21.88 -18.65
C LYS A 46 13.16 -22.17 -18.26
N SER A 47 13.50 -23.45 -18.01
CA SER A 47 14.86 -23.88 -17.65
C SER A 47 15.87 -23.76 -18.81
N ALA A 48 15.41 -23.80 -20.07
CA ALA A 48 16.26 -23.54 -21.22
C ALA A 48 16.61 -22.04 -21.32
N ILE A 49 15.62 -21.17 -21.06
CA ILE A 49 15.80 -19.72 -21.01
C ILE A 49 16.69 -19.31 -19.83
N ALA A 50 16.49 -19.90 -18.66
CA ALA A 50 17.32 -19.66 -17.47
C ALA A 50 18.81 -19.95 -17.72
N ARG A 51 19.11 -21.09 -18.35
CA ARG A 51 20.49 -21.43 -18.75
C ARG A 51 21.10 -20.44 -19.75
N LEU A 52 20.29 -19.92 -20.68
CA LEU A 52 20.76 -18.95 -21.66
C LEU A 52 21.07 -17.59 -21.03
N LEU A 53 20.21 -17.14 -20.11
CA LEU A 53 20.34 -15.84 -19.46
C LEU A 53 21.27 -15.85 -18.24
N GLY A 54 21.72 -17.03 -17.80
CA GLY A 54 22.55 -17.17 -16.59
C GLY A 54 21.77 -16.94 -15.29
N PHE A 55 20.45 -17.10 -15.32
CA PHE A 55 19.57 -16.94 -14.15
C PHE A 55 19.09 -18.28 -13.60
N SER A 56 18.51 -18.26 -12.40
CA SER A 56 17.74 -19.40 -11.89
C SER A 56 16.42 -19.54 -12.65
N HIS A 57 15.86 -20.75 -12.66
CA HIS A 57 14.57 -20.99 -13.31
C HIS A 57 13.43 -20.20 -12.65
N THR A 58 13.49 -20.05 -11.32
CA THR A 58 12.58 -19.25 -10.50
C THR A 58 12.64 -17.79 -10.92
N HIS A 59 13.84 -17.23 -11.09
CA HIS A 59 14.01 -15.85 -11.52
C HIS A 59 13.45 -15.60 -12.92
N VAL A 60 13.61 -16.53 -13.86
CA VAL A 60 12.97 -16.42 -15.18
C VAL A 60 11.44 -16.53 -15.09
N GLY A 61 10.92 -17.38 -14.20
CA GLY A 61 9.50 -17.43 -13.87
C GLY A 61 8.98 -16.07 -13.39
N ASN A 62 9.69 -15.46 -12.45
CA ASN A 62 9.34 -14.16 -11.87
C ASN A 62 9.41 -13.03 -12.91
N LEU A 63 10.41 -13.05 -13.81
CA LEU A 63 10.48 -12.10 -14.92
C LEU A 63 9.28 -12.25 -15.86
N ILE A 64 8.97 -13.48 -16.29
CA ILE A 64 7.81 -13.74 -17.17
C ILE A 64 6.51 -13.29 -16.51
N GLU A 65 6.32 -13.62 -15.24
CA GLU A 65 5.16 -13.20 -14.47
C GLU A 65 5.09 -11.67 -14.36
N ALA A 66 6.19 -11.01 -14.01
CA ALA A 66 6.29 -9.55 -13.96
C ALA A 66 5.98 -8.90 -15.32
N SER A 67 6.28 -9.57 -16.43
CA SER A 67 5.98 -9.07 -17.78
C SER A 67 4.56 -9.32 -18.28
N SER A 68 3.89 -10.31 -17.69
CA SER A 68 2.47 -10.56 -17.95
C SER A 68 1.57 -9.59 -17.18
N ARG A 69 2.13 -8.91 -16.16
CA ARG A 69 1.51 -7.75 -15.55
C ARG A 69 1.71 -6.57 -16.49
N GLU A 70 0.62 -5.95 -16.93
CA GLU A 70 0.72 -4.65 -17.60
C GLU A 70 1.45 -3.71 -16.64
N LEU A 71 2.61 -3.19 -17.06
CA LEU A 71 3.27 -2.14 -16.33
C LEU A 71 2.26 -1.00 -16.20
N PRO A 72 2.06 -0.46 -14.98
CA PRO A 72 1.19 0.67 -14.81
C PRO A 72 1.54 1.78 -15.79
N PRO A 73 0.55 2.50 -16.36
CA PRO A 73 0.85 3.85 -16.80
C PRO A 73 1.41 4.61 -15.59
N GLU A 74 2.55 5.27 -15.79
CA GLU A 74 3.08 6.24 -14.83
C GLU A 74 1.97 7.25 -14.49
N PRO A 75 1.90 7.75 -13.25
CA PRO A 75 0.95 8.80 -12.92
C PRO A 75 1.12 9.96 -13.92
N GLU A 76 0.00 10.34 -14.55
CA GLU A 76 0.00 11.31 -15.66
C GLU A 76 0.60 12.66 -15.24
N THR A 77 0.43 13.02 -13.97
CA THR A 77 0.95 14.25 -13.38
C THR A 77 1.61 13.94 -12.05
N LEU A 78 2.88 14.31 -11.91
CA LEU A 78 3.59 14.26 -10.64
C LEU A 78 3.19 15.45 -9.77
N VAL A 79 2.92 15.17 -8.49
CA VAL A 79 2.49 16.17 -7.52
C VAL A 79 3.68 16.52 -6.62
N PRO A 80 4.22 17.75 -6.68
CA PRO A 80 5.26 18.17 -5.76
C PRO A 80 4.70 18.23 -4.34
N VAL A 81 5.44 17.68 -3.38
CA VAL A 81 5.18 17.84 -1.95
C VAL A 81 6.23 18.77 -1.38
N MET A 82 5.81 19.86 -0.74
CA MET A 82 6.70 20.90 -0.22
C MET A 82 6.36 21.20 1.23
N GLU A 83 7.37 21.62 2.01
CA GLU A 83 7.13 22.16 3.35
C GLU A 83 6.22 23.40 3.30
N ASN A 84 5.46 23.59 4.37
CA ASN A 84 4.42 24.61 4.53
C ASN A 84 4.78 26.00 3.96
N THR A 85 5.95 26.56 4.32
CA THR A 85 6.38 27.90 3.88
C THR A 85 6.74 27.93 2.39
N LEU A 86 7.42 26.89 1.91
CA LEU A 86 7.83 26.76 0.53
C LEU A 86 6.62 26.57 -0.40
N ALA A 87 5.60 25.82 0.05
CA ALA A 87 4.37 25.62 -0.72
C ALA A 87 3.64 26.96 -0.98
N GLY A 88 3.48 27.79 0.05
CA GLY A 88 2.85 29.11 -0.09
C GLY A 88 3.65 30.05 -1.01
N ASP A 89 4.97 30.08 -0.83
CA ASP A 89 5.86 30.89 -1.68
C ASP A 89 5.83 30.39 -3.15
N TYR A 90 5.76 29.07 -3.37
CA TYR A 90 5.65 28.47 -4.70
C TYR A 90 4.39 28.93 -5.42
N VAL A 91 3.21 28.78 -4.81
CA VAL A 91 1.92 29.19 -5.40
C VAL A 91 1.95 30.66 -5.83
N THR A 92 2.42 31.53 -4.94
CA THR A 92 2.56 32.96 -5.22
C THR A 92 3.58 33.23 -6.33
N SER A 93 4.72 32.54 -6.34
CA SER A 93 5.79 32.75 -7.32
C SER A 93 5.38 32.41 -8.76
N ILE A 94 4.51 31.41 -8.93
CA ILE A 94 3.99 31.02 -10.25
C ILE A 94 2.74 31.81 -10.64
N GLY A 95 2.28 32.73 -9.78
CA GLY A 95 1.08 33.55 -10.03
C GLY A 95 -0.22 32.75 -10.09
N ALA A 96 -0.26 31.58 -9.45
CA ALA A 96 -1.45 30.73 -9.39
C ALA A 96 -2.28 31.05 -8.13
N ARG A 97 -3.50 30.51 -8.06
CA ARG A 97 -4.36 30.59 -6.88
C ARG A 97 -4.86 29.23 -6.49
N ILE A 98 -5.04 29.00 -5.19
CA ILE A 98 -5.69 27.78 -4.68
C ILE A 98 -7.19 27.88 -4.99
N THR A 99 -7.75 26.86 -5.65
CA THR A 99 -9.18 26.73 -5.92
C THR A 99 -9.84 25.73 -4.98
N ARG A 100 -9.13 24.66 -4.61
CA ARG A 100 -9.57 23.66 -3.62
C ARG A 100 -8.48 23.35 -2.62
N SER A 101 -8.86 23.21 -1.35
CA SER A 101 -7.97 22.76 -0.28
C SER A 101 -8.55 21.55 0.43
N VAL A 102 -7.82 20.44 0.42
CA VAL A 102 -8.10 19.26 1.24
C VAL A 102 -7.14 19.29 2.42
N SER A 103 -7.67 19.40 3.63
CA SER A 103 -6.92 19.66 4.85
C SER A 103 -7.44 18.77 5.96
N ALA A 104 -6.58 17.96 6.59
CA ALA A 104 -7.03 17.08 7.67
C ALA A 104 -5.94 16.77 8.71
N PHE A 105 -6.39 16.33 9.89
CA PHE A 105 -5.53 15.81 10.97
C PHE A 105 -4.87 14.49 10.56
N SER A 106 -5.55 13.67 9.74
CA SER A 106 -4.99 12.44 9.17
C SER A 106 -4.51 12.72 7.77
N GLU A 107 -3.22 12.48 7.52
CA GLU A 107 -2.67 12.49 6.16
C GLU A 107 -3.40 11.48 5.24
N ALA A 108 -3.95 10.40 5.81
CA ALA A 108 -4.74 9.43 5.06
C ALA A 108 -6.04 10.05 4.52
N ASP A 109 -6.71 10.88 5.35
CA ASP A 109 -7.93 11.56 4.93
C ASP A 109 -7.64 12.53 3.78
N VAL A 110 -6.49 13.22 3.82
CA VAL A 110 -6.04 14.11 2.75
C VAL A 110 -5.83 13.32 1.46
N LEU A 111 -5.08 12.22 1.53
CA LEU A 111 -4.77 11.39 0.38
C LEU A 111 -6.05 10.87 -0.30
N PHE A 112 -6.94 10.24 0.47
CA PHE A 112 -8.15 9.64 -0.10
C PHE A 112 -9.15 10.66 -0.61
N GLN A 113 -9.30 11.80 0.06
CA GLN A 113 -10.23 12.85 -0.37
C GLN A 113 -9.71 13.63 -1.59
N SER A 114 -8.40 13.69 -1.77
CA SER A 114 -7.79 14.31 -2.96
C SER A 114 -7.97 13.47 -4.24
N GLU A 115 -8.27 12.18 -4.10
CA GLU A 115 -8.39 11.20 -5.20
C GLU A 115 -7.09 11.04 -6.04
N ILE A 116 -5.98 11.62 -5.59
CA ILE A 116 -4.68 11.53 -6.25
C ILE A 116 -4.10 10.12 -6.09
N ASP A 117 -3.51 9.62 -7.18
CA ASP A 117 -2.69 8.42 -7.14
C ASP A 117 -1.54 8.61 -6.13
N PRO A 118 -1.46 7.82 -5.05
CA PRO A 118 -0.39 7.97 -4.06
C PRO A 118 1.02 7.86 -4.66
N ARG A 119 1.17 7.22 -5.83
CA ARG A 119 2.44 7.12 -6.57
C ARG A 119 2.84 8.42 -7.27
N ALA A 120 1.88 9.31 -7.52
CA ALA A 120 2.11 10.63 -8.11
C ALA A 120 2.84 11.59 -7.15
N LEU A 121 2.78 11.33 -5.84
CA LEU A 121 3.42 12.19 -4.85
C LEU A 121 4.95 12.10 -4.96
N LEU A 122 5.59 13.24 -5.25
CA LEU A 122 7.03 13.40 -5.24
C LEU A 122 7.52 13.59 -3.80
N LEU A 123 7.68 12.48 -3.10
CA LEU A 123 8.24 12.46 -1.75
C LEU A 123 9.77 12.43 -1.81
N GLU A 124 10.44 13.37 -1.14
CA GLU A 124 11.91 13.45 -1.12
C GLU A 124 12.58 12.27 -0.39
N SER A 125 11.82 11.49 0.38
CA SER A 125 12.29 10.24 0.98
C SER A 125 11.22 9.15 0.96
N GLN A 126 11.62 7.87 0.97
CA GLN A 126 10.70 6.74 1.13
C GLN A 126 10.02 6.73 2.52
N GLU A 127 10.49 7.56 3.45
CA GLU A 127 9.92 7.76 4.78
C GLU A 127 9.23 9.13 4.92
N SER A 128 9.09 9.89 3.82
CA SER A 128 8.60 11.26 3.88
C SER A 128 7.11 11.28 4.20
N GLU A 129 6.79 12.12 5.17
CA GLU A 129 5.45 12.41 5.69
C GLU A 129 4.50 12.69 4.53
N SER A 130 3.37 12.00 4.51
CA SER A 130 2.36 12.25 3.51
C SER A 130 1.80 13.67 3.71
N PRO A 131 1.31 14.34 2.66
CA PRO A 131 0.89 15.73 2.80
C PRO A 131 -0.23 15.88 3.83
N CYS A 132 -0.06 16.83 4.76
CA CYS A 132 -1.11 17.22 5.70
C CYS A 132 -2.19 18.09 5.05
N MET A 133 -1.88 18.68 3.87
CA MET A 133 -2.85 19.35 3.01
C MET A 133 -2.53 19.10 1.53
N MET A 134 -3.56 19.08 0.70
CA MET A 134 -3.44 19.04 -0.76
C MET A 134 -4.19 20.23 -1.35
N TRP A 135 -3.53 20.97 -2.24
CA TRP A 135 -4.08 22.15 -2.89
C TRP A 135 -4.22 21.92 -4.39
N LEU A 136 -5.41 22.14 -4.92
CA LEU A 136 -5.63 22.27 -6.36
C LEU A 136 -5.53 23.74 -6.73
N LEU A 137 -4.75 24.04 -7.76
CA LEU A 137 -4.56 25.39 -8.26
C LEU A 137 -5.49 25.68 -9.44
N ASP A 138 -5.71 26.96 -9.76
CA ASP A 138 -6.56 27.39 -10.88
C ASP A 138 -6.00 27.03 -12.27
N ASN A 139 -4.73 26.63 -12.34
CA ASN A 139 -4.12 26.05 -13.53
C ASN A 139 -4.30 24.51 -13.64
N GLY A 140 -5.01 23.89 -12.70
CA GLY A 140 -5.25 22.45 -12.64
C GLY A 140 -4.14 21.62 -11.98
N GLN A 141 -3.04 22.24 -11.54
CA GLN A 141 -1.96 21.55 -10.85
C GLN A 141 -2.32 21.26 -9.38
N TRP A 142 -1.96 20.07 -8.91
CA TRP A 142 -1.97 19.74 -7.48
C TRP A 142 -0.62 20.03 -6.82
N VAL A 143 -0.67 20.47 -5.56
CA VAL A 143 0.50 20.67 -4.68
C VAL A 143 0.20 20.02 -3.33
N GLY A 144 1.10 19.16 -2.87
CA GLY A 144 1.07 18.62 -1.50
C GLY A 144 1.84 19.51 -0.54
N VAL A 145 1.31 19.66 0.67
CA VAL A 145 1.92 20.48 1.73
C VAL A 145 2.23 19.61 2.94
N SER A 146 3.51 19.43 3.21
CA SER A 146 4.02 18.75 4.41
C SER A 146 4.30 19.75 5.53
N ALA A 147 4.56 19.25 6.74
CA ALA A 147 4.87 20.07 7.92
C ALA A 147 3.82 21.16 8.22
N ALA A 148 2.57 20.95 7.82
CA ALA A 148 1.45 21.86 7.96
C ALA A 148 0.28 21.16 8.63
N THR A 149 0.51 20.67 9.85
CA THR A 149 -0.48 19.90 10.60
C THR A 149 -1.72 20.73 10.85
N VAL A 150 -2.83 20.31 10.24
CA VAL A 150 -4.16 20.77 10.64
C VAL A 150 -4.39 20.12 12.00
N GLY A 151 -4.34 20.91 13.09
CA GLY A 151 -4.54 20.39 14.44
C GLY A 151 -3.32 20.24 15.34
N TYR A 152 -3.41 19.27 16.26
CA TYR A 152 -2.47 19.14 17.39
C TYR A 152 -1.44 18.02 17.15
N ASN A 153 -0.21 18.42 16.84
CA ASN A 153 1.01 17.60 16.96
C ASN A 153 2.12 18.39 17.70
N GLY A 154 1.74 19.28 18.62
CA GLY A 154 2.63 20.16 19.39
C GLY A 154 2.81 21.58 18.83
N SER A 155 2.60 21.81 17.53
CA SER A 155 2.78 23.13 16.87
C SER A 155 1.49 23.92 16.61
N GLY A 156 0.32 23.29 16.77
CA GLY A 156 -0.99 23.87 16.43
C GLY A 156 -1.17 24.12 14.92
N CYS A 157 -2.30 24.72 14.54
CA CYS A 157 -2.65 25.02 13.16
C CYS A 157 -1.94 26.25 12.55
N SER A 158 -1.05 26.91 13.32
CA SER A 158 -0.39 28.15 12.90
C SER A 158 0.41 27.98 11.61
N LEU A 159 1.08 26.84 11.43
CA LEU A 159 1.86 26.54 10.23
C LEU A 159 0.98 26.36 8.99
N SER A 160 -0.22 25.80 9.16
CA SER A 160 -1.20 25.64 8.07
C SER A 160 -1.84 26.98 7.71
N ILE A 161 -2.17 27.82 8.70
CA ILE A 161 -2.66 29.19 8.48
C ILE A 161 -1.60 30.00 7.74
N GLU A 162 -0.35 29.95 8.19
CA GLU A 162 0.77 30.62 7.54
C GLU A 162 0.94 30.16 6.09
N ALA A 163 0.87 28.85 5.83
CA ALA A 163 0.98 28.31 4.47
C ALA A 163 -0.13 28.83 3.55
N LEU A 164 -1.40 28.75 4.00
CA LEU A 164 -2.54 29.23 3.23
C LEU A 164 -2.50 30.75 2.99
N THR A 165 -2.16 31.53 4.02
CA THR A 165 -2.06 32.99 3.90
C THR A 165 -0.91 33.43 3.00
N ARG A 166 0.24 32.76 3.05
CA ARG A 166 1.34 32.97 2.10
C ARG A 166 0.97 32.62 0.66
N ALA A 167 0.09 31.65 0.48
CA ALA A 167 -0.48 31.31 -0.83
C ALA A 167 -1.57 32.30 -1.30
N GLY A 168 -1.81 33.38 -0.55
CA GLY A 168 -2.75 34.44 -0.91
C GLY A 168 -4.18 34.26 -0.39
N ILE A 169 -4.44 33.23 0.44
CA ILE A 169 -5.75 33.03 1.06
C ILE A 169 -5.96 34.01 2.20
N ARG A 170 -7.18 34.54 2.31
CA ARG A 170 -7.52 35.49 3.38
C ARG A 170 -7.37 34.81 4.75
N PRO A 171 -6.78 35.48 5.76
CA PRO A 171 -6.58 34.89 7.09
C PRO A 171 -7.84 34.29 7.69
N GLU A 172 -9.00 34.92 7.50
CA GLU A 172 -10.27 34.45 8.05
C GLU A 172 -10.73 33.12 7.41
N ILE A 173 -10.48 32.95 6.11
CA ILE A 173 -10.75 31.69 5.40
C ILE A 173 -9.75 30.62 5.82
N ALA A 174 -8.47 30.98 5.91
CA ALA A 174 -7.42 30.06 6.33
C ALA A 174 -7.70 29.52 7.73
N GLU A 175 -8.09 30.38 8.67
CA GLU A 175 -8.50 30.03 10.03
C GLU A 175 -9.72 29.10 10.04
N GLU A 176 -10.75 29.38 9.24
CA GLU A 176 -11.94 28.53 9.15
C GLU A 176 -11.59 27.14 8.61
N ILE A 177 -10.81 27.04 7.53
CA ILE A 177 -10.40 25.74 6.94
C ILE A 177 -9.70 24.86 7.97
N VAL A 178 -8.73 25.42 8.69
CA VAL A 178 -7.93 24.66 9.66
C VAL A 178 -8.62 24.48 11.01
N GLY A 179 -9.72 25.20 11.24
CA GLY A 179 -10.57 25.07 12.43
C GLY A 179 -11.32 23.74 12.45
N TRP A 180 -11.52 23.14 11.28
CA TRP A 180 -12.04 21.78 11.14
C TRP A 180 -10.92 20.76 11.16
N ARG A 181 -11.27 19.53 11.54
CA ARG A 181 -10.29 18.44 11.59
C ARG A 181 -10.12 17.72 10.29
N PHE A 182 -11.14 17.86 9.48
CA PHE A 182 -11.17 17.55 8.09
C PHE A 182 -11.98 18.66 7.44
N CYS A 183 -11.41 19.26 6.41
CA CYS A 183 -12.05 20.22 5.53
C CYS A 183 -11.63 19.89 4.11
N ASP A 184 -12.61 19.60 3.26
CA ASP A 184 -12.46 19.63 1.82
C ASP A 184 -13.21 20.86 1.29
N ALA A 185 -12.47 21.95 1.16
CA ALA A 185 -12.96 23.21 0.62
C ALA A 185 -12.91 23.15 -0.91
N VAL A 186 -13.96 22.58 -1.53
CA VAL A 186 -14.04 22.33 -2.99
C VAL A 186 -13.95 23.63 -3.80
N ASP A 187 -14.58 24.71 -3.31
CA ASP A 187 -14.29 26.08 -3.72
C ASP A 187 -13.88 26.86 -2.46
N ILE A 188 -12.61 27.27 -2.42
CA ILE A 188 -12.04 27.93 -1.24
C ILE A 188 -12.70 29.27 -0.87
N GLU A 189 -13.41 29.90 -1.80
CA GLU A 189 -14.10 31.17 -1.57
C GLU A 189 -15.60 31.00 -1.23
N ASP A 190 -16.15 29.79 -1.40
CA ASP A 190 -17.56 29.48 -1.10
C ASP A 190 -17.69 28.40 -0.01
N PRO A 191 -17.83 28.81 1.27
CA PRO A 191 -18.03 27.91 2.40
C PRO A 191 -19.20 26.94 2.27
N SER A 192 -20.20 27.21 1.42
CA SER A 192 -21.33 26.30 1.21
C SER A 192 -20.95 25.03 0.44
N THR A 193 -19.80 25.04 -0.25
CA THR A 193 -19.27 23.89 -0.98
C THR A 193 -18.38 22.99 -0.12
N TRP A 194 -18.07 23.41 1.11
CA TRP A 194 -17.08 22.73 1.94
C TRP A 194 -17.66 21.48 2.59
N LYS A 195 -16.89 20.40 2.56
CA LYS A 195 -17.19 19.20 3.35
C LYS A 195 -16.34 19.25 4.62
N THR A 196 -16.97 19.43 5.76
CA THR A 196 -16.27 19.57 7.04
C THR A 196 -16.64 18.47 8.01
N SER A 197 -15.69 18.10 8.89
CA SER A 197 -15.94 17.12 9.94
C SER A 197 -15.12 17.43 11.19
N ARG A 198 -15.74 17.16 12.35
CA ARG A 198 -15.06 17.10 13.66
C ARG A 198 -14.65 15.69 14.06
N LYS A 199 -14.94 14.70 13.22
CA LYS A 199 -14.43 13.34 13.38
C LYS A 199 -13.05 13.26 12.78
N TRP A 200 -12.17 12.51 13.43
CA TRP A 200 -10.85 12.19 12.92
C TRP A 200 -10.45 10.78 13.40
N PRO A 201 -9.95 9.90 12.52
CA PRO A 201 -9.95 10.07 11.07
C PRO A 201 -11.38 10.02 10.51
N VAL A 202 -11.58 10.62 9.33
CA VAL A 202 -12.84 10.49 8.57
C VAL A 202 -12.91 9.14 7.87
N HIS A 203 -11.77 8.65 7.37
CA HIS A 203 -11.61 7.35 6.78
C HIS A 203 -10.75 6.45 7.66
N SER A 204 -11.18 5.22 7.93
CA SER A 204 -10.40 4.24 8.74
C SER A 204 -9.20 3.64 8.00
N ARG A 205 -8.99 4.02 6.74
CA ARG A 205 -7.92 3.51 5.89
C ARG A 205 -6.60 4.13 6.29
N GLU A 206 -5.59 3.30 6.51
CA GLU A 206 -4.21 3.76 6.67
C GLU A 206 -3.59 4.09 5.31
N ILE A 207 -2.56 4.93 5.31
CA ILE A 207 -1.79 5.28 4.12
C ILE A 207 -1.03 4.05 3.62
N PRO A 208 -1.12 3.71 2.33
CA PRO A 208 -0.38 2.59 1.80
C PRO A 208 1.12 2.95 1.72
N LYS A 209 1.98 2.01 2.09
CA LYS A 209 3.42 2.13 1.87
C LYS A 209 3.74 1.94 0.39
N ARG A 210 4.41 2.91 -0.21
CA ARG A 210 4.89 2.78 -1.59
C ARG A 210 6.13 1.88 -1.63
N MET A 211 6.09 0.85 -2.46
CA MET A 211 7.24 -0.02 -2.74
C MET A 211 7.35 -0.24 -4.25
N GLY A 212 8.25 0.51 -4.89
CA GLY A 212 8.29 0.61 -6.35
C GLY A 212 7.00 1.21 -6.89
N ASP A 213 6.30 0.42 -7.70
CA ASP A 213 5.00 0.73 -8.33
C ASP A 213 3.79 0.25 -7.51
N ARG A 214 4.02 -0.45 -6.38
CA ARG A 214 2.98 -1.06 -5.54
C ARG A 214 2.63 -0.16 -4.36
N LEU A 215 1.36 -0.22 -3.97
CA LEU A 215 0.80 0.43 -2.79
C LEU A 215 0.45 -0.64 -1.75
N ILE A 216 1.30 -0.81 -0.75
CA ILE A 216 1.20 -1.89 0.23
C ILE A 216 0.46 -1.42 1.47
N VAL A 217 -0.59 -2.15 1.84
CA VAL A 217 -1.31 -2.00 3.10
C VAL A 217 -1.01 -3.22 3.97
N PRO A 218 -0.08 -3.12 4.93
CA PRO A 218 0.23 -4.23 5.82
C PRO A 218 -0.87 -4.37 6.89
N PHE A 219 -1.32 -5.59 7.17
CA PHE A 219 -2.27 -5.90 8.23
C PHE A 219 -1.98 -7.27 8.88
N GLY A 220 -2.58 -7.53 10.04
CA GLY A 220 -2.43 -8.79 10.79
C GLY A 220 -1.74 -8.63 12.15
N ASP A 221 -1.79 -9.67 12.96
CA ASP A 221 -1.41 -9.61 14.37
C ASP A 221 0.11 -9.48 14.59
N LEU A 222 0.93 -10.02 13.69
CA LEU A 222 2.39 -9.90 13.79
C LEU A 222 2.87 -8.43 13.70
N LEU A 223 2.06 -7.55 13.12
CA LEU A 223 2.36 -6.13 13.05
C LEU A 223 2.06 -5.38 14.35
N ARG A 224 1.21 -5.94 15.23
CA ARG A 224 0.85 -5.29 16.51
C ARG A 224 1.96 -5.40 17.55
N GLU A 225 2.78 -6.44 17.46
CA GLU A 225 3.92 -6.66 18.36
C GLU A 225 5.11 -5.77 17.99
N GLU A 226 5.21 -5.38 16.72
CA GLU A 226 6.19 -4.42 16.25
C GLU A 226 5.64 -3.01 16.41
N ARG A 227 6.32 -2.21 17.24
CA ARG A 227 5.94 -0.82 17.50
C ARG A 227 6.06 0.02 16.23
N PHE A 228 5.06 0.00 15.36
CA PHE A 228 4.96 0.94 14.26
C PHE A 228 4.83 2.36 14.83
N PRO A 229 5.72 3.29 14.46
CA PRO A 229 5.58 4.69 14.85
C PRO A 229 4.36 5.37 14.21
N SER A 230 3.77 4.76 13.19
CA SER A 230 2.65 5.33 12.45
C SER A 230 1.33 5.03 13.13
N THR A 231 0.81 6.06 13.80
CA THR A 231 -0.59 6.29 14.20
C THR A 231 -1.12 5.53 15.43
N ASN A 232 -1.61 6.31 16.40
CA ASN A 232 -2.36 5.90 17.61
C ASN A 232 -1.56 5.54 18.88
N TRP A 233 -0.62 6.40 19.28
CA TRP A 233 -0.06 6.43 20.64
C TRP A 233 -1.05 6.91 21.73
N LEU A 234 -2.29 7.25 21.37
CA LEU A 234 -3.34 7.58 22.32
C LEU A 234 -4.14 6.31 22.66
N PRO A 235 -4.51 6.09 23.93
CA PRO A 235 -5.10 4.84 24.39
C PRO A 235 -6.32 4.45 23.55
N VAL A 236 -6.24 3.23 23.03
CA VAL A 236 -7.33 2.47 22.43
C VAL A 236 -8.57 2.60 23.33
N ARG A 237 -9.62 3.22 22.78
CA ARG A 237 -10.95 3.58 23.37
C ARG A 237 -11.10 5.05 23.75
N ALA A 238 -11.16 5.92 22.75
CA ALA A 238 -12.03 7.08 22.87
C ALA A 238 -13.50 6.60 22.82
N PRO A 239 -14.37 7.03 23.74
CA PRO A 239 -15.78 6.65 23.73
C PRO A 239 -16.52 7.33 22.57
N GLY A 240 -17.03 6.57 21.60
CA GLY A 240 -17.97 7.03 20.58
C GLY A 240 -17.53 8.28 19.79
N ILE A 241 -18.51 8.97 19.16
CA ILE A 241 -18.29 10.29 18.56
C ILE A 241 -17.97 11.24 19.71
N ASP A 242 -16.69 11.51 19.95
CA ASP A 242 -16.29 12.60 20.81
C ASP A 242 -16.77 13.90 20.14
N GLU A 243 -17.69 14.63 20.77
CA GLU A 243 -18.22 15.90 20.25
C GLU A 243 -17.15 17.01 20.23
N THR A 244 -16.15 16.89 21.10
CA THR A 244 -14.93 17.72 21.05
C THR A 244 -14.00 17.27 19.94
N GLY A 245 -14.24 16.03 19.49
CA GLY A 245 -13.42 15.19 18.67
C GLY A 245 -12.09 14.81 19.30
N PHE A 246 -11.60 15.40 20.41
CA PHE A 246 -10.19 15.49 20.81
C PHE A 246 -9.34 14.21 20.53
N TYR A 247 -9.91 13.03 20.70
CA TYR A 247 -9.29 11.74 20.39
C TYR A 247 -9.69 11.13 19.04
N PRO A 248 -8.88 10.20 18.48
CA PRO A 248 -9.30 9.41 17.33
C PRO A 248 -10.69 8.79 17.56
N SER A 249 -11.61 9.04 16.64
CA SER A 249 -12.95 8.51 16.65
C SER A 249 -12.91 7.02 16.32
N ASP A 250 -13.67 6.20 17.05
CA ASP A 250 -13.91 4.83 16.64
C ASP A 250 -14.73 4.82 15.36
N THR A 251 -14.18 4.17 14.33
CA THR A 251 -14.82 4.03 13.02
C THR A 251 -15.57 2.71 12.89
N GLY A 252 -15.46 1.82 13.89
CA GLY A 252 -16.10 0.50 13.90
C GLY A 252 -15.53 -0.49 12.90
N GLN A 253 -14.42 -0.17 12.22
CA GLN A 253 -13.80 -1.00 11.18
C GLN A 253 -12.28 -1.01 11.33
N THR A 254 -11.67 -2.14 11.00
CA THR A 254 -10.20 -2.24 10.88
C THR A 254 -9.70 -1.59 9.58
N SER A 255 -8.43 -1.21 9.53
CA SER A 255 -7.79 -0.66 8.31
C SER A 255 -7.98 -1.61 7.11
N PHE A 256 -7.79 -2.91 7.30
CA PHE A 256 -8.04 -3.94 6.29
C PHE A 256 -9.49 -3.92 5.75
N GLN A 257 -10.48 -3.90 6.64
CA GLN A 257 -11.89 -3.86 6.24
C GLN A 257 -12.23 -2.58 5.49
N ALA A 258 -11.71 -1.43 5.93
CA ALA A 258 -11.93 -0.16 5.27
C ALA A 258 -11.28 -0.11 3.87
N TRP A 259 -10.13 -0.75 3.71
CA TRP A 259 -9.49 -0.91 2.40
C TRP A 259 -10.25 -1.87 1.48
N LEU A 260 -10.71 -3.01 1.99
CA LEU A 260 -11.56 -3.92 1.20
C LEU A 260 -12.83 -3.22 0.73
N ARG A 261 -13.56 -2.57 1.64
CA ARG A 261 -14.78 -1.81 1.32
C ARG A 261 -14.55 -0.77 0.24
N PHE A 262 -13.43 -0.06 0.31
CA PHE A 262 -13.04 0.87 -0.75
C PHE A 262 -12.81 0.14 -2.07
N LEU A 263 -12.02 -0.95 -2.07
CA LEU A 263 -11.71 -1.74 -3.27
C LEU A 263 -12.92 -2.48 -3.85
N ASP A 264 -13.94 -2.75 -3.06
CA ASP A 264 -15.23 -3.30 -3.49
C ASP A 264 -16.15 -2.23 -4.12
N ASP A 265 -15.75 -0.95 -4.09
CA ASP A 265 -16.55 0.21 -4.51
C ASP A 265 -17.96 0.19 -3.88
N GLU A 266 -18.07 -0.20 -2.60
CA GLU A 266 -19.38 -0.30 -1.94
C GLU A 266 -20.14 1.03 -1.92
N ASP A 267 -19.41 2.14 -1.96
CA ASP A 267 -19.98 3.49 -1.97
C ASP A 267 -20.44 3.92 -3.38
N GLY A 268 -20.19 3.12 -4.42
CA GLY A 268 -20.66 3.32 -5.80
C GLY A 268 -20.08 4.56 -6.48
N THR A 269 -18.93 5.03 -6.02
CA THR A 269 -18.27 6.25 -6.48
C THR A 269 -17.39 6.03 -7.70
N GLY A 270 -17.12 4.78 -8.05
CA GLY A 270 -16.11 4.40 -9.02
C GLY A 270 -14.73 4.39 -8.37
N LEU A 271 -14.00 3.28 -8.55
CA LEU A 271 -12.61 3.20 -8.14
C LEU A 271 -11.75 4.13 -8.99
N PRO A 272 -10.75 4.82 -8.39
CA PRO A 272 -9.74 5.50 -9.20
C PRO A 272 -8.94 4.48 -10.00
N ASN A 273 -8.40 4.90 -11.15
CA ASN A 273 -7.69 4.00 -12.08
C ASN A 273 -6.59 3.15 -11.42
N TRP A 274 -5.96 3.68 -10.36
CA TRP A 274 -4.91 2.98 -9.63
C TRP A 274 -5.40 1.86 -8.71
N ALA A 275 -6.69 1.82 -8.37
CA ALA A 275 -7.33 0.81 -7.55
C ALA A 275 -8.23 -0.16 -8.36
N GLN A 276 -8.44 0.13 -9.65
CA GLN A 276 -9.21 -0.73 -10.55
C GLN A 276 -8.43 -1.98 -10.95
N GLY A 277 -9.13 -3.10 -11.12
CA GLY A 277 -8.55 -4.35 -11.63
C GLY A 277 -9.26 -5.58 -11.09
N GLY A 278 -8.96 -6.74 -11.69
CA GLY A 278 -9.37 -8.03 -11.12
C GLY A 278 -8.64 -8.27 -9.79
N ARG A 279 -9.33 -8.94 -8.86
CA ARG A 279 -8.75 -9.30 -7.56
C ARG A 279 -8.10 -10.67 -7.61
N VAL A 280 -6.88 -10.75 -7.11
CA VAL A 280 -6.10 -11.99 -6.99
C VAL A 280 -5.51 -12.07 -5.60
N ALA A 281 -5.43 -13.26 -5.01
CA ALA A 281 -4.68 -13.51 -3.80
C ALA A 281 -3.51 -14.46 -4.08
N ARG A 282 -2.38 -14.22 -3.41
CA ARG A 282 -1.27 -15.17 -3.29
C ARG A 282 -1.14 -15.60 -1.85
N VAL A 283 -0.94 -16.89 -1.65
CA VAL A 283 -0.76 -17.46 -0.31
C VAL A 283 0.56 -18.21 -0.23
N PHE A 284 1.34 -17.90 0.80
CA PHE A 284 2.68 -18.43 1.01
C PHE A 284 2.68 -19.36 2.21
N ARG A 285 3.24 -20.55 2.00
CA ARG A 285 3.37 -21.56 3.05
C ARG A 285 4.40 -21.16 4.11
N ASN A 286 5.46 -20.49 3.66
CA ASN A 286 6.60 -20.12 4.48
C ASN A 286 7.11 -18.73 4.07
N SER A 287 7.86 -18.10 4.98
CA SER A 287 8.40 -16.76 4.78
C SER A 287 9.48 -16.69 3.68
N GLU A 288 10.20 -17.80 3.43
CA GLU A 288 11.24 -17.85 2.40
C GLU A 288 10.64 -17.69 1.00
N ALA A 289 9.54 -18.38 0.70
CA ALA A 289 8.84 -18.24 -0.58
C ALA A 289 8.28 -16.84 -0.81
N ALA A 290 7.71 -16.21 0.22
CA ALA A 290 7.28 -14.81 0.13
C ALA A 290 8.47 -13.88 -0.14
N PHE A 291 9.60 -14.10 0.54
CA PHE A 291 10.82 -13.32 0.33
C PHE A 291 11.39 -13.49 -1.09
N GLU A 292 11.46 -14.72 -1.60
CA GLU A 292 11.95 -15.02 -2.97
C GLU A 292 11.11 -14.33 -4.05
N ASP A 293 9.82 -14.14 -3.80
CA ASP A 293 8.90 -13.41 -4.68
C ASP A 293 8.91 -11.89 -4.47
N GLY A 294 9.80 -11.38 -3.61
CA GLY A 294 9.97 -9.97 -3.32
C GLY A 294 8.94 -9.40 -2.35
N PHE A 295 8.21 -10.25 -1.62
CA PHE A 295 7.28 -9.84 -0.56
C PHE A 295 8.01 -9.81 0.79
N SER A 296 8.69 -8.70 1.03
CA SER A 296 9.38 -8.45 2.31
C SER A 296 9.12 -7.03 2.77
N LEU A 297 8.69 -6.87 4.01
CA LEU A 297 8.51 -5.58 4.64
C LEU A 297 9.57 -5.41 5.71
N SER A 298 10.47 -4.46 5.51
CA SER A 298 11.38 -4.02 6.57
C SER A 298 10.61 -3.16 7.57
N THR A 299 10.69 -3.54 8.83
CA THR A 299 10.05 -2.84 9.94
C THR A 299 11.13 -2.36 10.90
N ARG A 300 10.99 -1.12 11.37
CA ARG A 300 11.90 -0.58 12.37
C ARG A 300 11.52 -1.12 13.74
N GLY A 301 12.14 -2.22 14.14
CA GLY A 301 12.07 -2.76 15.50
C GLY A 301 12.94 -1.94 16.45
N GLY A 302 12.37 -0.90 17.07
CA GLY A 302 13.07 -0.09 18.07
C GLY A 302 14.37 0.56 17.56
N LEU A 303 15.21 1.03 18.48
CA LEU A 303 16.40 1.84 18.17
C LEU A 303 17.53 1.09 17.41
N TRP A 304 17.49 -0.24 17.29
CA TRP A 304 18.68 -1.01 16.88
C TRP A 304 18.45 -2.31 16.07
N THR A 305 17.22 -2.71 15.75
CA THR A 305 16.97 -3.96 14.99
C THR A 305 15.96 -3.74 13.86
N GLU A 306 16.42 -3.86 12.61
CA GLU A 306 15.53 -4.02 11.47
C GLU A 306 15.02 -5.46 11.46
N ASN A 307 13.72 -5.63 11.68
CA ASN A 307 13.08 -6.91 11.44
C ASN A 307 12.58 -6.91 9.99
N THR A 308 12.72 -8.04 9.32
CA THR A 308 12.10 -8.23 8.01
C THR A 308 10.96 -9.21 8.18
N LEU A 309 9.74 -8.73 7.99
CA LEU A 309 8.55 -9.56 8.01
C LEU A 309 8.18 -9.98 6.58
N GLN A 310 7.64 -11.19 6.45
CA GLN A 310 7.12 -11.70 5.19
C GLN A 310 5.64 -12.07 5.37
N PRO A 311 4.75 -11.65 4.45
CA PRO A 311 3.35 -11.98 4.55
C PRO A 311 3.11 -13.45 4.20
N CYS A 312 2.08 -14.05 4.78
CA CYS A 312 1.58 -15.35 4.35
C CYS A 312 0.40 -15.23 3.38
N VAL A 313 -0.21 -14.04 3.28
CA VAL A 313 -1.28 -13.72 2.32
C VAL A 313 -1.00 -12.36 1.67
N VAL A 314 -1.13 -12.26 0.36
CA VAL A 314 -1.09 -11.00 -0.38
C VAL A 314 -2.32 -10.94 -1.28
N ILE A 315 -3.21 -9.97 -1.05
CA ILE A 315 -4.37 -9.70 -1.91
C ILE A 315 -4.04 -8.50 -2.78
N GLU A 316 -4.22 -8.62 -4.09
CA GLU A 316 -3.90 -7.60 -5.08
C GLU A 316 -5.15 -7.17 -5.83
N GLN A 317 -5.32 -5.86 -6.01
CA GLN A 317 -6.31 -5.27 -6.89
C GLN A 317 -5.80 -3.92 -7.41
N GLY A 318 -5.69 -3.79 -8.74
CA GLY A 318 -4.97 -2.66 -9.34
C GLY A 318 -3.53 -2.60 -8.83
N PHE A 319 -3.12 -1.44 -8.33
CA PHE A 319 -1.80 -1.24 -7.73
C PHE A 319 -1.79 -1.42 -6.21
N VAL A 320 -2.95 -1.67 -5.61
CA VAL A 320 -3.07 -1.90 -4.16
C VAL A 320 -2.78 -3.35 -3.83
N GLN A 321 -1.97 -3.55 -2.80
CA GLN A 321 -1.67 -4.85 -2.24
C GLN A 321 -1.94 -4.86 -0.74
N LEU A 322 -2.84 -5.71 -0.28
CA LEU A 322 -3.10 -5.93 1.14
C LEU A 322 -2.23 -7.11 1.59
N TRP A 323 -1.28 -6.87 2.50
CA TRP A 323 -0.33 -7.89 2.96
C TRP A 323 -0.69 -8.36 4.36
N GLY A 324 -1.08 -9.63 4.48
CA GLY A 324 -1.47 -10.27 5.73
C GLY A 324 -0.30 -10.99 6.42
N PHE A 325 0.01 -10.58 7.64
CA PHE A 325 1.06 -11.14 8.48
C PHE A 325 0.45 -11.87 9.68
N PHE A 326 0.36 -13.20 9.56
CA PHE A 326 -0.22 -14.09 10.59
C PHE A 326 0.81 -15.09 11.09
N HIS A 327 0.62 -15.57 12.33
CA HIS A 327 1.44 -16.65 12.86
C HIS A 327 1.23 -17.93 12.02
N ALA A 328 2.32 -18.67 11.78
CA ALA A 328 2.23 -19.96 11.11
C ALA A 328 1.30 -20.92 11.90
N PRO A 329 0.58 -21.82 11.22
CA PRO A 329 -0.30 -22.77 11.88
C PRO A 329 0.44 -23.60 12.94
N LEU A 330 -0.16 -23.76 14.12
CA LEU A 330 0.36 -24.67 15.14
C LEU A 330 0.40 -26.13 14.63
N ASN A 331 -0.53 -26.47 13.75
CA ASN A 331 -0.56 -27.76 13.08
C ASN A 331 0.17 -27.70 11.74
N ARG A 332 1.37 -28.27 11.67
CA ARG A 332 2.22 -28.28 10.45
C ARG A 332 1.60 -28.97 9.22
N THR A 333 0.47 -29.65 9.37
CA THR A 333 -0.29 -30.24 8.24
C THR A 333 -1.25 -29.25 7.59
N GLN A 334 -1.51 -28.10 8.21
CA GLN A 334 -2.29 -27.01 7.63
C GLN A 334 -1.38 -26.12 6.79
N TYR A 335 -1.93 -25.59 5.70
CA TYR A 335 -1.24 -24.65 4.83
C TYR A 335 -1.33 -23.22 5.36
N LEU A 336 -2.53 -22.80 5.78
CA LEU A 336 -2.79 -21.45 6.31
C LEU A 336 -3.41 -21.49 7.70
N PRO A 337 -3.18 -20.44 8.51
CA PRO A 337 -3.90 -20.25 9.76
C PRO A 337 -5.37 -19.86 9.48
N ASP A 338 -6.26 -20.04 10.46
CA ASP A 338 -7.70 -19.78 10.28
C ASP A 338 -7.97 -18.29 9.94
N GLU A 339 -7.20 -17.38 10.53
CA GLU A 339 -7.26 -15.93 10.32
C GLU A 339 -6.99 -15.55 8.86
N ALA A 340 -6.06 -16.27 8.19
CA ALA A 340 -5.78 -16.07 6.78
C ALA A 340 -6.97 -16.51 5.90
N TYR A 341 -7.67 -17.59 6.26
CA TYR A 341 -8.88 -18.02 5.56
C TYR A 341 -10.03 -17.01 5.71
N GLU A 342 -10.22 -16.43 6.91
CA GLU A 342 -11.24 -15.40 7.14
C GLU A 342 -11.00 -14.16 6.27
N VAL A 343 -9.75 -13.74 6.15
CA VAL A 343 -9.32 -12.62 5.30
C VAL A 343 -9.55 -12.89 3.82
N LEU A 344 -9.21 -14.10 3.34
CA LEU A 344 -9.49 -14.50 1.96
C LEU A 344 -10.99 -14.59 1.67
N ALA A 345 -11.80 -14.99 2.65
CA ALA A 345 -13.27 -15.01 2.55
C ALA A 345 -13.82 -13.60 2.42
N MET A 346 -13.39 -12.68 3.30
CA MET A 346 -13.79 -11.27 3.24
C MET A 346 -13.40 -10.62 1.92
N ALA A 347 -12.23 -10.97 1.37
CA ALA A 347 -11.77 -10.46 0.09
C ALA A 347 -12.44 -11.10 -1.13
N GLY A 348 -13.33 -12.09 -0.96
CA GLY A 348 -14.03 -12.76 -2.07
C GLY A 348 -13.13 -13.70 -2.89
N VAL A 349 -11.99 -14.13 -2.35
CA VAL A 349 -10.99 -14.99 -3.02
C VAL A 349 -10.73 -16.25 -2.19
N TYR A 350 -11.81 -16.88 -1.72
CA TYR A 350 -11.73 -17.99 -0.77
C TYR A 350 -11.31 -19.33 -1.43
N PRO A 351 -10.22 -19.97 -0.99
CA PRO A 351 -9.74 -21.21 -1.60
C PRO A 351 -10.43 -22.44 -0.98
N ASN A 352 -11.65 -22.74 -1.41
CA ASN A 352 -12.44 -23.89 -0.90
C ASN A 352 -11.65 -25.21 -0.91
N SER A 353 -10.97 -25.54 -2.01
CA SER A 353 -10.22 -26.80 -2.15
C SER A 353 -9.06 -26.92 -1.15
N LEU A 354 -8.41 -25.79 -0.83
CA LEU A 354 -7.32 -25.72 0.14
C LEU A 354 -7.86 -25.87 1.56
N ARG A 355 -8.97 -25.20 1.88
CA ARG A 355 -9.66 -25.33 3.18
C ARG A 355 -10.08 -26.77 3.46
N GLU A 356 -10.79 -27.39 2.53
CA GLU A 356 -11.24 -28.78 2.66
C GLU A 356 -10.07 -29.77 2.84
N ARG A 357 -8.91 -29.45 2.25
CA ARG A 357 -7.68 -30.24 2.43
C ARG A 357 -7.11 -30.03 3.83
N ASP A 358 -6.98 -28.80 4.31
CA ASP A 358 -6.49 -28.49 5.66
C ASP A 358 -7.39 -29.13 6.74
N GLU A 359 -8.71 -29.13 6.54
CA GLU A 359 -9.68 -29.80 7.41
C GLU A 359 -9.56 -31.33 7.40
N ARG A 360 -9.20 -31.92 6.26
CA ARG A 360 -8.88 -33.36 6.19
C ARG A 360 -7.55 -33.66 6.85
N ALA A 361 -6.55 -32.80 6.65
CA ALA A 361 -5.19 -32.95 7.17
C ALA A 361 -5.10 -32.69 8.69
N SER A 362 -6.05 -31.97 9.26
CA SER A 362 -6.16 -31.72 10.71
C SER A 362 -6.81 -32.88 11.48
N ARG A 363 -7.32 -33.93 10.80
CA ARG A 363 -7.90 -35.11 11.44
C ARG A 363 -6.83 -35.90 12.23
N PRO A 364 -7.15 -36.47 13.40
CA PRO A 364 -6.16 -37.13 14.27
C PRO A 364 -5.31 -38.21 13.58
N TRP A 365 -5.93 -39.03 12.71
CA TRP A 365 -5.23 -40.05 11.94
C TRP A 365 -4.28 -39.46 10.89
N ALA A 366 -4.69 -38.40 10.19
CA ALA A 366 -3.84 -37.71 9.23
C ALA A 366 -2.63 -37.04 9.91
N ARG A 367 -2.83 -36.47 11.10
CA ARG A 367 -1.74 -35.91 11.94
C ARG A 367 -0.76 -36.98 12.40
N PHE A 368 -1.28 -38.15 12.80
CA PHE A 368 -0.44 -39.30 13.16
C PHE A 368 0.43 -39.74 11.98
N VAL A 369 -0.15 -39.94 10.79
CA VAL A 369 0.59 -40.33 9.58
C VAL A 369 1.62 -39.25 9.18
N ALA A 370 1.24 -37.98 9.22
CA ALA A 370 2.15 -36.87 8.90
C ALA A 370 3.30 -36.71 9.91
N SER A 371 3.12 -37.16 11.16
CA SER A 371 4.18 -37.15 12.18
C SER A 371 5.27 -38.21 11.95
N LEU A 372 5.02 -39.21 11.10
CA LEU A 372 5.91 -40.34 10.83
C LEU A 372 6.82 -40.14 9.60
N GLY A 373 6.65 -39.06 8.84
CA GLY A 373 7.44 -38.76 7.64
C GLY A 373 8.00 -37.34 7.64
N PRO A 374 9.11 -37.07 6.92
CA PRO A 374 9.52 -35.69 6.64
C PRO A 374 8.39 -34.99 5.89
N SER A 375 8.02 -33.78 6.33
CA SER A 375 6.84 -33.03 5.86
C SER A 375 6.97 -32.54 4.41
N LYS A 376 7.02 -33.46 3.46
CA LYS A 376 6.87 -33.20 2.03
C LYS A 376 5.55 -33.78 1.60
N ASP A 377 4.47 -33.09 1.95
CA ASP A 377 3.11 -33.36 1.47
C ASP A 377 2.88 -32.92 0.02
N GLY A 378 3.97 -32.62 -0.72
CA GLY A 378 3.97 -32.29 -2.15
C GLY A 378 3.32 -30.96 -2.49
N LEU A 379 3.00 -30.13 -1.49
CA LEU A 379 2.47 -28.79 -1.74
C LEU A 379 3.57 -27.83 -2.20
N PRO A 380 3.25 -26.92 -3.13
CA PRO A 380 4.12 -25.83 -3.49
C PRO A 380 4.21 -24.88 -2.29
N ASP A 381 5.26 -24.08 -2.26
CA ASP A 381 5.42 -23.07 -1.22
C ASP A 381 4.59 -21.81 -1.48
N ARG A 382 3.99 -21.72 -2.67
CA ARG A 382 3.13 -20.63 -3.15
C ARG A 382 1.88 -21.17 -3.87
N ILE A 383 0.73 -20.53 -3.65
CA ILE A 383 -0.49 -20.76 -4.43
C ILE A 383 -1.09 -19.41 -4.82
N ASP A 384 -1.43 -19.25 -6.09
CA ASP A 384 -2.14 -18.09 -6.62
C ASP A 384 -3.64 -18.45 -6.75
N ILE A 385 -4.52 -17.53 -6.31
CA ILE A 385 -5.97 -17.69 -6.25
C ILE A 385 -6.60 -16.49 -6.96
N SER A 386 -7.30 -16.73 -8.06
CA SER A 386 -8.00 -15.67 -8.79
C SER A 386 -9.49 -15.66 -8.43
N GLY A 387 -10.10 -14.47 -8.41
CA GLY A 387 -11.50 -14.25 -8.03
C GLY A 387 -12.56 -14.65 -9.06
N ASP A 388 -12.17 -15.30 -10.17
CA ASP A 388 -13.06 -15.75 -11.23
C ASP A 388 -14.16 -16.65 -10.66
N GLU A 389 -15.40 -16.48 -11.14
CA GLU A 389 -16.67 -17.05 -10.61
C GLU A 389 -16.72 -18.57 -10.36
N ASN A 390 -15.68 -19.32 -10.73
CA ASN A 390 -15.57 -20.74 -10.49
C ASN A 390 -14.77 -21.12 -9.23
N GLY A 391 -14.16 -20.17 -8.51
CA GLY A 391 -13.42 -20.44 -7.25
C GLY A 391 -12.36 -21.54 -7.39
N CYS A 392 -11.93 -21.81 -8.61
CA CYS A 392 -11.08 -22.95 -8.93
C CYS A 392 -9.65 -22.47 -8.77
N VAL A 393 -9.04 -22.85 -7.65
CA VAL A 393 -7.60 -22.64 -7.42
C VAL A 393 -6.84 -23.21 -8.61
N GLN A 394 -6.32 -22.34 -9.48
CA GLN A 394 -5.41 -22.77 -10.53
C GLN A 394 -4.07 -23.09 -9.88
N PHE A 395 -3.95 -24.35 -9.48
CA PHE A 395 -2.70 -24.90 -9.02
C PHE A 395 -1.75 -25.01 -10.21
N THR A 396 -0.76 -24.13 -10.29
CA THR A 396 0.39 -24.32 -11.18
C THR A 396 1.52 -24.90 -10.32
N PRO A 397 1.69 -26.22 -10.25
CA PRO A 397 2.83 -26.77 -9.55
C PRO A 397 4.11 -26.36 -10.27
N ASP A 398 5.07 -25.85 -9.52
CA ASP A 398 6.46 -25.92 -9.96
C ASP A 398 6.84 -27.40 -10.02
N LEU A 399 6.74 -27.98 -11.21
CA LEU A 399 7.17 -29.35 -11.44
C LEU A 399 8.67 -29.44 -11.12
N PRO A 400 9.10 -30.29 -10.17
CA PRO A 400 10.49 -30.66 -10.09
C PRO A 400 10.83 -31.43 -11.37
N LEU A 401 11.65 -30.83 -12.23
CA LEU A 401 12.29 -31.55 -13.32
C LEU A 401 13.27 -32.57 -12.71
N ASN A 402 12.93 -33.84 -12.93
CA ASN A 402 13.70 -35.07 -12.71
C ASN A 402 13.47 -35.78 -11.36
N ALA A 403 12.67 -36.84 -11.43
CA ALA A 403 12.98 -38.12 -10.80
C ALA A 403 13.11 -39.17 -11.92
#